data_AF-A0A949B7Z6-F1
#
_entry.id   AF-A0A949B7Z6-F1
#
_cell.length_a   1.000
_cell.length_b   1.000
_cell.length_c   1.000
_cell.angle_alpha   90.00
_cell.angle_beta   90.00
_cell.angle_gamma   90.00
#
_symmetry.space_group_name_H-M   'P 1'
#
loop_
_entity.id
_entity.type
_entity.pdbx_description
1 polymer ?
#
loop_
_entity_poly.entity_id
_entity_poly.type
_entity_poly.pdbx_seq_one_letter_code
_entity_poly.pdbx_strand_id
1 'polypeptide(L)' 'MDKERTSVLLEKDIMLKLKALSRSTNKSTTFLIQEAVTEFVAQKTSKQKIGIIGIADSRDPHFAEKDEEFLEKSGFGED' A
#
# COMPACT_ATOMS: atom_id res chain seq x y z
N MET A 1 14.74 -6.12 -15.70
CA MET A 1 13.47 -5.57 -15.20
C MET A 1 12.64 -5.23 -16.41
N ASP A 2 11.60 -6.02 -16.67
CA ASP A 2 10.60 -5.68 -17.68
C ASP A 2 9.89 -4.40 -17.26
N LYS A 3 9.80 -3.45 -18.19
CA LYS A 3 9.07 -2.20 -18.01
C LYS A 3 7.78 -2.30 -18.78
N GLU A 4 6.66 -2.35 -18.07
CA GLU A 4 5.35 -2.26 -18.70
C GLU A 4 5.14 -0.86 -19.27
N ARG A 5 4.61 -0.79 -20.50
CA ARG A 5 4.27 0.47 -21.15
C ARG A 5 2.81 0.80 -20.84
N THR A 6 2.60 1.95 -20.23
CA THR A 6 1.25 2.46 -19.94
C THR A 6 1.01 3.75 -20.72
N SER A 7 -0.12 3.82 -21.43
CA SER A 7 -0.57 5.02 -22.11
C SER A 7 -1.68 5.69 -21.30
N VAL A 8 -1.50 6.98 -21.00
CA VAL A 8 -2.46 7.79 -20.25
C VAL A 8 -2.73 9.08 -21.02
N LEU A 9 -4.00 9.44 -21.15
CA LEU A 9 -4.40 10.71 -21.72
C LEU A 9 -4.27 11.80 -20.65
N LEU A 10 -3.50 12.85 -20.95
CA LEU A 10 -3.38 14.03 -20.10
C LEU A 10 -4.07 15.22 -20.78
N GLU A 11 -4.77 16.01 -20.00
CA GLU A 11 -5.33 17.28 -20.46
C GLU A 11 -4.22 18.23 -20.91
N LYS A 12 -4.52 19.07 -21.90
CA LYS A 12 -3.57 20.00 -22.51
C LYS A 12 -2.95 20.95 -21.48
N ASP A 13 -3.75 21.45 -20.54
CA ASP A 13 -3.29 22.41 -19.53
C ASP A 13 -2.34 21.76 -18.53
N ILE A 14 -2.58 20.49 -18.19
CA ILE A 14 -1.70 19.70 -17.32
C ILE A 14 -0.36 19.45 -18.04
N MET A 15 -0.39 19.13 -19.34
CA MET A 15 0.83 18.98 -20.13
C MET A 15 1.67 20.27 -20.19
N LEU A 16 1.02 21.44 -20.33
CA LEU A 16 1.70 22.73 -20.33
C LEU A 16 2.37 23.00 -18.98
N LYS A 17 1.66 22.76 -17.87
CA LYS A 17 2.22 22.89 -16.51
C LYS A 17 3.40 21.95 -16.29
N LEU A 18 3.28 20.68 -16.71
CA LEU A 18 4.38 19.70 -16.61
C LEU A 18 5.62 20.14 -17.38
N LYS A 19 5.44 20.68 -18.60
CA LYS A 19 6.53 21.19 -19.42
C LYS A 19 7.20 22.41 -18.79
N ALA A 20 6.42 23.33 -18.21
CA ALA A 20 6.96 24.47 -17.47
C ALA A 20 7.79 24.01 -16.26
N LEU A 21 7.26 23.03 -15.51
CA LEU A 21 7.92 22.49 -14.32
C LEU A 21 9.23 21.74 -14.65
N SER A 22 9.25 21.00 -15.76
CA SER A 22 10.46 20.37 -16.29
C SER A 22 11.56 21.40 -16.59
N ARG A 23 11.20 22.55 -17.17
CA ARG A 23 12.14 23.65 -17.43
C ARG A 23 12.65 24.30 -16.16
N SER A 24 11.78 24.57 -15.19
CA SER A 24 12.18 25.25 -13.95
C SER A 24 13.03 24.38 -13.04
N THR A 25 12.81 23.07 -13.04
CA THR A 25 13.53 22.11 -12.18
C THR A 25 14.73 21.46 -12.85
N ASN A 26 14.95 21.71 -14.14
CA ASN A 26 15.96 21.04 -14.97
C ASN A 26 15.90 19.50 -14.92
N LYS A 27 14.69 18.95 -14.70
CA LYS A 27 14.40 17.51 -14.68
C LYS A 27 13.63 17.12 -15.95
N SER A 28 13.80 15.90 -16.41
CA SER A 28 13.01 15.39 -17.54
C SER A 28 11.55 15.19 -17.14
N THR A 29 10.62 15.34 -18.08
CA THR A 29 9.19 15.08 -17.84
C THR A 29 8.95 13.65 -17.36
N THR A 30 9.67 12.68 -17.91
CA THR A 30 9.60 11.27 -17.48
C THR A 30 9.99 11.11 -16.02
N PHE A 31 11.07 11.77 -15.58
CA PHE A 31 11.51 11.70 -14.19
C PHE A 31 10.46 12.29 -13.25
N LEU A 32 9.90 13.45 -13.59
CA LEU A 32 8.85 14.10 -12.79
C LEU A 32 7.58 13.24 -12.67
N ILE A 33 7.19 12.56 -13.76
CA ILE A 33 6.05 11.64 -13.73
C ILE A 33 6.36 10.45 -12.81
N GLN A 34 7.55 9.87 -12.91
CA GLN A 34 7.96 8.75 -12.05
C GLN A 34 8.02 9.15 -10.57
N GLU A 35 8.59 10.31 -10.27
CA GLU A 35 8.67 10.87 -8.91
C GLU A 35 7.26 11.06 -8.33
N ALA A 36 6.37 11.73 -9.05
CA ALA A 36 5.00 11.98 -8.61
C ALA A 36 4.18 10.68 -8.42
N VAL A 37 4.32 9.71 -9.33
CA VAL A 37 3.65 8.40 -9.19
C VAL A 37 4.19 7.65 -7.98
N THR A 38 5.51 7.66 -7.77
CA THR A 38 6.15 7.00 -6.63
C THR A 38 5.68 7.60 -5.31
N GLU A 39 5.65 8.93 -5.21
CA GLU A 39 5.14 9.63 -4.03
C GLU A 39 3.66 9.34 -3.78
N PHE A 40 2.83 9.36 -4.83
CA PHE A 40 1.41 9.04 -4.71
C PHE A 40 1.18 7.61 -4.21
N VAL A 41 1.90 6.64 -4.78
CA VAL A 41 1.83 5.24 -4.33
C VAL A 41 2.29 5.13 -2.88
N ALA A 42 3.42 5.74 -2.51
CA ALA A 42 3.92 5.73 -1.14
C ALA A 42 2.89 6.29 -0.14
N GLN A 43 2.25 7.41 -0.46
CA GLN A 43 1.20 7.99 0.38
C GLN A 43 -0.04 7.11 0.46
N LYS A 44 -0.45 6.50 -0.66
CA LYS A 44 -1.62 5.61 -0.71
C LYS A 44 -1.38 4.32 0.07
N THR A 45 -0.19 3.74 -0.03
CA THR A 45 0.21 2.54 0.72
C THR A 45 0.41 2.85 2.20
N SER A 46 0.96 4.01 2.56
CA SER A 46 1.06 4.44 3.97
C SER A 46 -0.32 4.62 4.63
N LYS A 47 -1.35 5.00 3.85
CA LYS A 47 -2.75 5.07 4.32
C LYS A 47 -3.47 3.72 4.34
N GLN A 48 -2.94 2.69 3.68
CA GLN A 48 -3.35 1.34 4.02
C GLN A 48 -2.84 1.12 5.43
N LYS A 49 -3.75 1.16 6.41
CA LYS A 49 -3.49 0.57 7.72
C LYS A 49 -2.97 -0.82 7.42
N ILE A 50 -1.67 -1.03 7.58
CA ILE A 50 -1.16 -2.37 7.84
C ILE A 50 -2.03 -2.80 9.02
N GLY A 51 -2.93 -3.74 8.78
CA GLY A 51 -3.63 -4.40 9.86
C GLY A 51 -2.55 -5.14 10.63
N ILE A 52 -1.85 -4.42 11.50
CA ILE A 52 -1.19 -5.04 12.63
C ILE A 52 -2.37 -5.57 13.42
N ILE A 53 -2.80 -6.79 13.07
CA ILE A 53 -3.55 -7.65 13.95
C ILE A 53 -2.58 -7.85 15.08
N GLY A 54 -2.67 -6.98 16.07
CA GLY A 54 -1.87 -7.04 17.27
C GLY A 54 -2.11 -8.41 17.86
N ILE A 55 -1.08 -9.24 17.84
CA ILE A 55 -0.96 -10.41 18.70
C ILE A 55 -1.06 -9.83 20.11
N ALA A 56 -2.27 -9.79 20.66
CA ALA A 56 -2.42 -9.72 22.10
C ALA A 56 -1.67 -10.92 22.67
N ASP A 57 -1.02 -10.74 23.82
CA ASP A 57 -0.20 -11.75 24.48
C ASP A 57 -1.04 -13.01 24.77
N SER A 58 -1.14 -13.89 23.77
CA SER A 58 -1.68 -15.23 23.92
C SER A 58 -0.61 -15.96 24.72
N ARG A 59 -0.74 -15.91 26.05
CA ARG A 59 0.18 -16.51 27.03
C ARG A 59 0.54 -17.97 26.72
N ASP A 60 -0.19 -18.62 25.82
CA ASP A 60 0.13 -19.91 25.24
C ASP A 60 0.66 -19.77 23.78
N PRO A 61 1.96 -20.03 23.54
CA PRO A 61 2.55 -20.00 22.21
C PRO A 61 2.10 -21.14 21.29
N HIS A 62 1.40 -22.16 21.81
CA HIS A 62 0.86 -23.29 21.04
C HIS A 62 -0.64 -23.18 20.78
N PHE A 63 -1.26 -22.03 21.05
CA PHE A 63 -2.71 -21.82 20.82
C PHE A 63 -3.14 -22.19 19.40
N ALA A 64 -2.33 -21.83 18.40
CA ALA A 64 -2.62 -22.12 16.99
C ALA A 64 -2.56 -23.61 16.63
N GLU A 65 -1.91 -24.44 17.46
CA GLU A 65 -1.76 -25.89 17.24
C GLU A 65 -2.77 -26.71 18.05
N LYS A 66 -3.51 -26.07 18.96
CA LYS A 66 -4.45 -26.71 19.90
C LYS A 66 -5.82 -26.03 19.92
N ASP A 67 -6.16 -25.37 18.82
CA ASP A 67 -7.39 -24.59 18.67
C ASP A 67 -8.65 -25.41 19.00
N GLU A 68 -8.71 -26.68 18.61
CA GLU A 68 -9.80 -27.60 18.93
C GLU A 68 -9.98 -27.82 20.45
N GLU A 69 -8.89 -28.09 21.18
CA GLU A 69 -8.93 -28.32 22.65
C GLU A 69 -9.37 -27.04 23.40
N PHE A 70 -8.98 -25.87 22.88
CA PHE A 70 -9.41 -24.59 23.43
C PHE A 70 -10.89 -24.30 23.16
N LEU A 71 -11.38 -24.58 21.96
CA LEU A 71 -12.78 -24.36 21.59
C LEU A 71 -13.73 -25.24 22.41
N GLU A 72 -13.36 -26.51 22.64
CA GLU A 72 -14.13 -27.42 23.50
C GLU A 72 -14.17 -26.96 24.97
N LYS A 73 -13.01 -26.57 25.54
CA LYS A 73 -12.94 -26.10 26.93
C LYS A 73 -13.62 -24.75 27.16
N SER A 74 -13.77 -23.95 26.12
CA SER A 74 -14.38 -22.62 26.21
C SER A 74 -15.90 -22.66 26.20
N GLY A 75 -16.52 -23.83 26.01
CA GLY A 75 -17.97 -23.96 25.88
C GLY A 75 -18.51 -23.26 24.63
N PHE A 76 -17.70 -23.21 23.56
CA PHE A 76 -18.03 -22.45 22.37
C PHE A 76 -19.24 -23.08 21.65
N GLY A 77 -20.41 -22.44 21.75
CA GLY A 77 -21.66 -22.91 21.14
C GLY A 77 -22.64 -23.58 22.10
N GLU A 78 -22.38 -23.58 23.41
CA GLU A 78 -23.43 -23.81 24.41
C GLU A 78 -24.15 -22.48 24.73
N ASP A 79 -25.48 -22.48 24.60
CA ASP A 79 -26.38 -21.33 24.82
C ASP A 79 -26.79 -21.20 26.31
#